data_AF-A0A818MZS8-F1
#
_entry.id   AF-A0A818MZS8-F1
#
_cell.length_a   1.000
_cell.length_b   1.000
_cell.length_c   1.000
_cell.angle_alpha   90.00
_cell.angle_beta   90.00
_cell.angle_gamma   90.00
#
_symmetry.space_group_name_H-M   'P 1'
#
loop_
_entity.id
_entity.type
_entity.pdbx_description
1 polymer ?
#
loop_
_entity_poly.entity_id
_entity_poly.type
_entity_poly.pdbx_seq_one_letter_code
_entity_poly.pdbx_strand_id
1 'polypeptide(L)'
;MKSIEIRKIVIYEYILVLVNYLSISIEQNQSWQIQESIIQLIGAVYEYISPNEDQVLPRIFLLLPKLNFSNNVIINSTLTVLGMLYLINKKICYFDFIQGKYSSWLGNHQDILQNCVHLCINALSNPELIQSASIALKELIKENRKYMSKYLNDIFPIMKNVLENVHVQPNDRIRCLSIIGYILSVHPTKIVIDHLNIILVPEVNKLLDYLSRTDNNQVK
;
A
#
# COMPACT_ATOMS: atom_id res chain seq x y z
N MET A 1 3.71 -34.55 -8.72
CA MET A 1 3.20 -33.45 -9.58
C MET A 1 1.67 -33.33 -9.53
N LYS A 2 0.87 -34.38 -9.83
CA LYS A 2 -0.61 -34.31 -9.79
C LYS A 2 -1.24 -33.75 -8.49
N SER A 3 -0.69 -34.07 -7.32
CA SER A 3 -1.23 -33.57 -6.02
C SER A 3 -1.11 -32.04 -5.85
N ILE A 4 -0.12 -31.40 -6.48
CA ILE A 4 0.11 -29.96 -6.35
C ILE A 4 -0.84 -29.18 -7.28
N GLU A 5 -1.06 -29.68 -8.49
CA GLU A 5 -2.02 -29.09 -9.43
C GLU A 5 -3.46 -29.18 -8.91
N ILE A 6 -3.84 -30.32 -8.31
CA ILE A 6 -5.16 -30.48 -7.69
C ILE A 6 -5.36 -29.47 -6.55
N ARG A 7 -4.34 -29.23 -5.71
CA ARG A 7 -4.43 -28.22 -4.64
C ARG A 7 -4.61 -26.81 -5.21
N LYS A 8 -3.91 -26.46 -6.29
CA LYS A 8 -4.05 -25.15 -6.94
C LYS A 8 -5.47 -24.94 -7.50
N ILE A 9 -6.04 -25.96 -8.14
CA ILE A 9 -7.42 -25.90 -8.68
C ILE A 9 -8.44 -25.72 -7.55
N VAL A 10 -8.32 -26.52 -6.48
CA VAL A 10 -9.24 -26.42 -5.34
C VAL A 10 -9.16 -25.05 -4.68
N ILE A 11 -7.96 -24.51 -4.46
CA ILE A 11 -7.79 -23.18 -3.86
C ILE A 11 -8.38 -22.09 -4.77
N TYR A 12 -8.20 -22.20 -6.09
CA TYR A 12 -8.80 -21.26 -7.04
C TYR A 12 -10.33 -21.20 -6.92
N GLU A 13 -11.00 -22.35 -6.91
CA GLU A 13 -12.45 -22.42 -6.72
C GLU A 13 -12.90 -21.80 -5.39
N TYR A 14 -12.15 -22.05 -4.30
CA TYR A 14 -12.43 -21.41 -3.01
C TYR A 14 -12.34 -19.89 -3.09
N ILE A 15 -11.35 -19.33 -3.77
CA ILE A 15 -11.22 -17.88 -3.90
C ILE A 15 -12.38 -17.30 -4.71
N LEU A 16 -12.78 -17.97 -5.79
CA LEU A 16 -13.89 -17.53 -6.61
C LEU A 16 -15.21 -17.51 -5.81
N VAL A 17 -15.42 -18.52 -4.96
CA VAL A 17 -16.52 -18.56 -3.99
C VAL A 17 -16.44 -17.41 -3.00
N LEU A 18 -15.26 -17.14 -2.42
CA LEU A 18 -15.07 -16.02 -1.48
C LEU A 18 -15.36 -14.66 -2.14
N VAL A 19 -14.91 -14.45 -3.38
CA VAL A 19 -15.18 -13.21 -4.14
C VAL A 19 -16.67 -13.05 -4.44
N ASN A 20 -17.38 -14.15 -4.74
CA ASN A 20 -18.83 -14.12 -4.90
C ASN A 20 -19.54 -13.74 -3.59
N TYR A 21 -19.13 -14.35 -2.46
CA TYR A 21 -19.67 -13.98 -1.15
C TYR A 21 -19.38 -12.52 -0.80
N LEU A 22 -18.19 -12.00 -1.14
CA LEU A 22 -17.87 -10.59 -0.95
C LEU A 22 -18.83 -9.69 -1.75
N SER A 23 -19.06 -9.99 -3.03
CA SER A 23 -20.03 -9.25 -3.87
C SER A 23 -21.42 -9.23 -3.25
N ILE A 24 -21.92 -10.40 -2.83
CA ILE A 24 -23.24 -10.54 -2.21
C ILE A 24 -23.31 -9.73 -0.91
N SER A 25 -22.28 -9.82 -0.07
CA SER A 25 -22.24 -9.08 1.21
C SER A 25 -22.21 -7.55 1.01
N ILE A 26 -21.61 -7.07 -0.07
CA ILE A 26 -21.62 -5.66 -0.46
C ILE A 26 -23.02 -5.26 -0.95
N GLU A 27 -23.60 -6.03 -1.87
CA GLU A 27 -24.94 -5.77 -2.43
C GLU A 27 -26.04 -5.76 -1.35
N GLN A 28 -25.91 -6.64 -0.35
CA GLN A 28 -26.85 -6.74 0.77
C GLN A 28 -26.52 -5.77 1.92
N ASN A 29 -25.50 -4.91 1.80
CA ASN A 29 -25.02 -4.02 2.86
C ASN A 29 -24.87 -4.73 4.21
N GLN A 30 -24.27 -5.93 4.18
CA GLN A 30 -24.01 -6.69 5.40
C GLN A 30 -23.02 -5.96 6.32
N SER A 31 -22.92 -6.44 7.55
CA SER A 31 -22.06 -5.82 8.56
C SER A 31 -20.59 -5.85 8.12
N TRP A 32 -19.82 -4.83 8.53
CA TRP A 32 -18.41 -4.73 8.19
C TRP A 32 -17.60 -5.94 8.67
N GLN A 33 -18.03 -6.62 9.73
CA GLN A 33 -17.38 -7.83 10.25
C GLN A 33 -17.41 -8.99 9.24
N ILE A 34 -18.53 -9.16 8.52
CA ILE A 34 -18.67 -10.21 7.52
C ILE A 34 -17.75 -9.90 6.33
N GLN A 35 -17.78 -8.65 5.85
CA GLN A 35 -16.92 -8.20 4.76
C GLN A 35 -15.44 -8.32 5.13
N GLU A 36 -15.06 -7.93 6.34
CA GLU A 36 -13.70 -8.04 6.87
C GLU A 36 -13.23 -9.51 6.94
N SER A 37 -14.08 -10.40 7.46
CA SER A 37 -13.77 -11.83 7.55
C SER A 37 -13.50 -12.43 6.18
N ILE A 38 -14.30 -12.07 5.17
CA ILE A 38 -14.11 -12.54 3.79
C ILE A 38 -12.81 -11.99 3.21
N ILE A 39 -12.50 -10.70 3.44
CA ILE A 39 -11.23 -10.09 3.00
C ILE A 39 -10.03 -10.80 3.62
N GLN A 40 -10.07 -11.09 4.92
CA GLN A 40 -9.01 -11.84 5.59
C GLN A 40 -8.83 -13.24 5.02
N LEU A 41 -9.94 -13.93 4.73
CA LEU A 41 -9.88 -15.24 4.08
C LEU A 41 -9.24 -15.15 2.70
N ILE A 42 -9.60 -14.15 1.89
CA ILE A 42 -8.94 -13.87 0.59
C ILE A 42 -7.44 -13.60 0.81
N GLY A 43 -7.09 -12.78 1.80
CA GLY A 43 -5.71 -12.48 2.20
C GLY A 43 -4.91 -13.67 2.73
N ALA A 44 -5.56 -14.76 3.14
CA ALA A 44 -4.88 -15.97 3.56
C ALA A 44 -4.52 -16.90 2.38
N VAL A 45 -5.23 -16.77 1.26
CA VAL A 45 -5.10 -17.69 0.10
C VAL A 45 -4.62 -17.01 -1.18
N TYR A 46 -4.50 -15.68 -1.19
CA TYR A 46 -4.05 -14.90 -2.34
C TYR A 46 -2.70 -15.35 -2.93
N GLU A 47 -1.82 -15.93 -2.11
CA GLU A 47 -0.52 -16.51 -2.51
C GLU A 47 -0.62 -17.61 -3.56
N TYR A 48 -1.78 -18.24 -3.68
CA TYR A 48 -2.00 -19.36 -4.59
C TYR A 48 -2.67 -18.96 -5.90
N ILE A 49 -3.02 -17.67 -6.07
CA ILE A 49 -3.58 -17.16 -7.32
C ILE A 49 -2.49 -17.16 -8.39
N SER A 50 -2.79 -17.73 -9.56
CA SER A 50 -1.86 -17.75 -10.68
C SER A 50 -1.65 -16.33 -11.22
N PRO A 51 -0.41 -15.93 -11.58
CA PRO A 51 -0.14 -14.64 -12.19
C PRO A 51 -0.79 -14.47 -13.58
N ASN A 52 -1.31 -15.53 -14.18
CA ASN A 52 -1.97 -15.50 -15.49
C ASN A 52 -3.51 -15.41 -15.40
N GLU A 53 -4.06 -15.28 -14.21
CA GLU A 53 -5.48 -15.28 -13.88
C GLU A 53 -6.20 -13.92 -14.07
N ASP A 54 -6.99 -13.79 -15.14
CA ASP A 54 -7.60 -12.49 -15.51
C ASP A 54 -9.01 -12.23 -14.94
N GLN A 55 -9.54 -13.07 -14.04
CA GLN A 55 -10.94 -12.99 -13.58
C GLN A 55 -11.08 -12.57 -12.10
N VAL A 56 -10.34 -13.22 -11.20
CA VAL A 56 -10.48 -13.06 -9.75
C VAL A 56 -9.82 -11.78 -9.28
N LEU A 57 -8.56 -11.54 -9.65
CA LEU A 57 -7.84 -10.34 -9.20
C LEU A 57 -8.51 -9.03 -9.63
N PRO A 58 -8.87 -8.83 -10.92
CA PRO A 58 -9.67 -7.68 -11.35
C PRO A 58 -10.95 -7.50 -10.55
N ARG A 59 -11.65 -8.59 -10.26
CA ARG A 59 -12.91 -8.55 -9.53
C ARG A 59 -12.72 -8.16 -8.08
N ILE A 60 -11.66 -8.63 -7.43
CA ILE A 60 -11.27 -8.17 -6.08
C ILE A 60 -11.04 -6.65 -6.12
N PHE A 61 -10.20 -6.16 -7.03
CA PHE A 61 -9.92 -4.72 -7.13
C PHE A 61 -11.15 -3.85 -7.41
N LEU A 62 -12.15 -4.37 -8.14
CA LEU A 62 -13.43 -3.70 -8.36
C LEU A 62 -14.34 -3.67 -7.12
N LEU A 63 -14.20 -4.65 -6.22
CA LEU A 63 -15.01 -4.77 -5.01
C LEU A 63 -14.41 -4.01 -3.82
N LEU A 64 -13.07 -3.92 -3.70
CA LEU A 64 -12.41 -3.27 -2.56
C LEU A 64 -12.92 -1.84 -2.31
N PRO A 65 -13.09 -0.95 -3.32
CA PRO A 65 -13.58 0.41 -3.07
C PRO A 65 -15.05 0.48 -2.61
N LYS A 66 -15.82 -0.61 -2.77
CA LYS A 66 -17.27 -0.66 -2.48
C LYS A 66 -17.58 -1.20 -1.07
N LEU A 67 -16.55 -1.49 -0.28
CA LEU A 67 -16.70 -2.03 1.06
C LEU A 67 -17.29 -0.99 2.02
N ASN A 68 -17.93 -1.48 3.08
CA ASN A 68 -18.43 -0.65 4.15
C ASN A 68 -17.30 -0.26 5.10
N PHE A 69 -16.64 0.86 4.82
CA PHE A 69 -15.55 1.40 5.63
C PHE A 69 -16.01 2.10 6.92
N SER A 70 -16.97 1.52 7.64
CA SER A 70 -17.49 2.07 8.90
C SER A 70 -16.53 1.93 10.09
N ASN A 71 -15.44 1.16 9.96
CA ASN A 71 -14.53 0.86 11.06
C ASN A 71 -13.06 0.77 10.59
N ASN A 72 -12.12 1.18 11.45
CA ASN A 72 -10.68 1.10 11.16
C ASN A 72 -10.20 -0.34 10.92
N VAL A 73 -10.82 -1.34 11.53
CA VAL A 73 -10.44 -2.76 11.37
C VAL A 73 -10.63 -3.20 9.91
N ILE A 74 -11.79 -2.95 9.30
CA ILE A 74 -12.01 -3.31 7.88
C ILE A 74 -11.12 -2.50 6.94
N ILE A 75 -10.86 -1.22 7.24
CA ILE A 75 -9.92 -0.41 6.47
C ILE A 75 -8.51 -1.03 6.53
N ASN A 76 -8.05 -1.40 7.73
CA ASN A 76 -6.75 -2.02 7.93
C ASN A 76 -6.61 -3.36 7.19
N SER A 77 -7.62 -4.23 7.27
CA SER A 77 -7.65 -5.53 6.57
C SER A 77 -7.64 -5.33 5.06
N THR A 78 -8.43 -4.39 4.55
CA THR A 78 -8.46 -4.02 3.12
C THR A 78 -7.10 -3.53 2.64
N LEU A 79 -6.44 -2.63 3.37
CA LEU A 79 -5.11 -2.10 3.03
C LEU A 79 -4.04 -3.19 3.07
N THR A 80 -4.10 -4.07 4.07
CA THR A 80 -3.17 -5.19 4.22
C THR A 80 -3.27 -6.13 3.02
N VAL A 81 -4.49 -6.55 2.67
CA VAL A 81 -4.74 -7.38 1.49
C VAL A 81 -4.34 -6.68 0.21
N LEU A 82 -4.62 -5.38 0.07
CA LEU A 82 -4.20 -4.60 -1.10
C LEU A 82 -2.68 -4.58 -1.28
N GLY A 83 -1.93 -4.30 -0.21
CA GLY A 83 -0.47 -4.33 -0.24
C GLY A 83 0.08 -5.72 -0.54
N MET A 84 -0.54 -6.75 0.04
CA MET A 84 -0.21 -8.16 -0.19
C MET A 84 -0.41 -8.58 -1.65
N LEU A 85 -1.61 -8.36 -2.22
CA LEU A 85 -1.92 -8.65 -3.62
C LEU A 85 -0.88 -8.02 -4.57
N TYR A 86 -0.42 -6.81 -4.24
CA TYR A 86 0.61 -6.12 -5.01
C TYR A 86 2.01 -6.75 -4.87
N LEU A 87 2.40 -7.18 -3.65
CA LEU A 87 3.71 -7.81 -3.39
C LEU A 87 3.89 -9.14 -4.14
N ILE A 88 2.83 -9.93 -4.29
CA ILE A 88 2.92 -11.23 -4.97
C ILE A 88 3.07 -11.10 -6.45
N ASN A 89 2.35 -10.14 -7.03
CA ASN A 89 2.50 -9.80 -8.43
C ASN A 89 3.96 -9.47 -8.75
N LYS A 90 4.72 -8.92 -7.79
CA LYS A 90 6.16 -8.73 -7.92
C LYS A 90 6.95 -10.04 -7.77
N LYS A 91 6.71 -10.84 -6.72
CA LYS A 91 7.55 -11.99 -6.37
C LYS A 91 7.50 -13.11 -7.41
N ILE A 92 6.35 -13.32 -8.05
CA ILE A 92 6.17 -14.34 -9.10
C ILE A 92 6.73 -13.85 -10.44
N CYS A 93 6.51 -12.58 -10.78
CA CYS A 93 6.91 -12.00 -12.06
C CYS A 93 8.43 -11.80 -12.23
N TYR A 94 9.18 -11.57 -11.13
CA TYR A 94 10.65 -11.52 -11.19
C TYR A 94 11.28 -12.87 -11.59
N PHE A 95 10.59 -13.99 -11.39
CA PHE A 95 11.10 -15.31 -11.75
C PHE A 95 10.91 -15.62 -13.25
N ASP A 96 9.89 -15.04 -13.90
CA ASP A 96 9.48 -15.39 -15.27
C ASP A 96 9.74 -14.30 -16.34
N PHE A 97 10.48 -13.21 -16.04
CA PHE A 97 10.74 -12.11 -16.99
C PHE A 97 9.47 -11.40 -17.54
N ILE A 98 8.31 -11.61 -16.92
CA ILE A 98 7.05 -10.95 -17.29
C ILE A 98 6.96 -9.69 -16.42
N GLN A 99 6.92 -8.48 -16.99
CA GLN A 99 6.58 -7.29 -16.21
C GLN A 99 5.21 -7.52 -15.53
N GLY A 100 5.09 -7.23 -14.23
CA GLY A 100 3.91 -7.55 -13.42
C GLY A 100 2.58 -7.45 -14.19
N LYS A 101 1.94 -8.58 -14.51
CA LYS A 101 0.72 -8.60 -15.35
C LYS A 101 -0.40 -7.72 -14.77
N TYR A 102 -0.46 -7.58 -13.45
CA TYR A 102 -1.47 -6.76 -12.78
C TYR A 102 -1.00 -5.37 -12.38
N SER A 103 0.32 -5.16 -12.29
CA SER A 103 0.92 -3.83 -12.33
C SER A 103 0.44 -3.08 -13.58
N SER A 104 0.58 -3.76 -14.72
CA SER A 104 0.13 -3.26 -16.02
C SER A 104 -1.38 -3.23 -16.13
N TRP A 105 -2.12 -4.20 -15.56
CA TRP A 105 -3.59 -4.14 -15.50
C TRP A 105 -4.10 -2.92 -14.73
N LEU A 106 -3.57 -2.61 -13.54
CA LEU A 106 -3.94 -1.41 -12.78
C LEU A 106 -3.49 -0.12 -13.50
N GLY A 107 -2.33 -0.14 -14.16
CA GLY A 107 -1.92 0.95 -15.05
C GLY A 107 -2.92 1.20 -16.19
N ASN A 108 -3.58 0.14 -16.67
CA ASN A 108 -4.64 0.19 -17.69
C ASN A 108 -6.03 0.51 -17.13
N HIS A 109 -6.24 0.40 -15.81
CA HIS A 109 -7.50 0.73 -15.10
C HIS A 109 -7.25 1.84 -14.07
N GLN A 110 -6.98 3.06 -14.57
CA GLN A 110 -6.56 4.20 -13.77
C GLN A 110 -7.62 4.66 -12.75
N ASP A 111 -8.89 4.41 -13.02
CA ASP A 111 -10.04 4.68 -12.15
C ASP A 111 -9.97 3.85 -10.86
N ILE A 112 -9.63 2.57 -10.98
CA ILE A 112 -9.46 1.67 -9.83
C ILE A 112 -8.20 2.06 -9.06
N LEU A 113 -7.10 2.32 -9.77
CA LEU A 113 -5.85 2.79 -9.17
C LEU A 113 -6.06 4.09 -8.38
N GLN A 114 -6.84 5.04 -8.90
CA GLN A 114 -7.21 6.27 -8.21
C GLN A 114 -7.89 5.99 -6.87
N ASN A 115 -8.88 5.09 -6.85
CA ASN A 115 -9.62 4.74 -5.64
C ASN A 115 -8.71 4.09 -4.59
N CYS A 116 -7.84 3.17 -5.02
CA CYS A 116 -6.86 2.52 -4.14
C CYS A 116 -5.86 3.52 -3.54
N VAL A 117 -5.37 4.46 -4.36
CA VAL A 117 -4.45 5.51 -3.91
C VAL A 117 -5.13 6.44 -2.91
N HIS A 118 -6.33 6.93 -3.20
CA HIS A 118 -7.07 7.79 -2.27
C HIS A 118 -7.34 7.08 -0.93
N LEU A 119 -7.71 5.80 -0.94
CA LEU A 119 -7.90 5.01 0.28
C LEU A 119 -6.62 4.98 1.12
N CYS A 120 -5.46 4.75 0.49
CA CYS A 120 -4.18 4.75 1.18
C CYS A 120 -3.80 6.13 1.74
N ILE A 121 -4.00 7.20 0.95
CA ILE A 121 -3.70 8.58 1.37
C ILE A 121 -4.54 8.97 2.58
N ASN A 122 -5.84 8.69 2.53
CA ASN A 122 -6.75 8.98 3.65
C ASN A 122 -6.36 8.20 4.90
N ALA A 123 -6.00 6.92 4.75
CA ALA A 123 -5.59 6.08 5.87
C ALA A 123 -4.26 6.51 6.50
N LEU A 124 -3.33 7.11 5.76
CA LEU A 124 -2.08 7.65 6.32
C LEU A 124 -2.29 8.80 7.31
N SER A 125 -3.45 9.46 7.26
CA SER A 125 -3.80 10.49 8.26
C SER A 125 -4.19 9.89 9.61
N ASN A 126 -4.49 8.59 9.66
CA ASN A 126 -4.88 7.88 10.88
C ASN A 126 -3.68 7.08 11.45
N PRO A 127 -3.18 7.39 12.65
CA PRO A 127 -2.06 6.70 13.30
C PRO A 127 -2.18 5.18 13.36
N GLU A 128 -3.38 4.65 13.55
CA GLU A 128 -3.64 3.19 13.65
C GLU A 128 -3.45 2.47 12.31
N LEU A 129 -3.55 3.21 11.19
CA LEU A 129 -3.55 2.66 9.84
C LEU A 129 -2.24 2.96 9.08
N ILE A 130 -1.33 3.75 9.65
CA ILE A 130 -0.07 4.15 8.99
C ILE A 130 0.73 2.93 8.51
N GLN A 131 0.80 1.87 9.30
CA GLN A 131 1.57 0.69 8.94
C GLN A 131 1.03 0.03 7.66
N SER A 132 -0.26 -0.32 7.62
CA SER A 132 -0.88 -0.98 6.47
C SER A 132 -0.96 -0.04 5.26
N ALA A 133 -1.33 1.22 5.47
CA ALA A 133 -1.40 2.24 4.43
C ALA A 133 -0.04 2.50 3.77
N SER A 134 1.03 2.63 4.57
CA SER A 134 2.39 2.86 4.03
C SER A 134 2.94 1.64 3.28
N ILE A 135 2.59 0.42 3.67
CA ILE A 135 2.95 -0.80 2.94
C ILE A 135 2.24 -0.80 1.58
N ALA A 136 0.92 -0.67 1.59
CA ALA A 136 0.10 -0.67 0.39
C ALA A 136 0.52 0.43 -0.60
N LEU A 137 0.66 1.67 -0.11
CA LEU A 137 1.01 2.82 -0.94
C LEU A 137 2.42 2.70 -1.54
N LYS A 138 3.39 2.19 -0.78
CA LYS A 138 4.76 1.98 -1.29
C LYS A 138 4.77 1.03 -2.48
N GLU A 139 3.98 -0.04 -2.42
CA GLU A 139 3.93 -0.99 -3.53
C GLU A 139 3.21 -0.40 -4.75
N LEU A 140 2.07 0.27 -4.55
CA LEU A 140 1.35 0.97 -5.64
C LEU A 140 2.25 1.98 -6.39
N ILE A 141 3.05 2.76 -5.66
CA ILE A 141 3.87 3.84 -6.24
C ILE A 141 5.03 3.30 -7.07
N LYS A 142 5.69 2.22 -6.62
CA LYS A 142 6.92 1.73 -7.24
C LYS A 142 6.79 1.52 -8.75
N GLU A 143 5.62 1.11 -9.18
CA GLU A 143 5.32 0.75 -10.57
C GLU A 143 4.52 1.85 -11.30
N ASN A 144 3.80 2.70 -10.56
CA ASN A 144 2.97 3.77 -11.13
C ASN A 144 3.53 5.17 -10.90
N ARG A 145 4.87 5.33 -10.81
CA ARG A 145 5.52 6.60 -10.39
C ARG A 145 5.04 7.82 -11.17
N LYS A 146 4.92 7.71 -12.50
CA LYS A 146 4.45 8.81 -13.36
C LYS A 146 3.02 9.23 -13.01
N TYR A 147 2.14 8.25 -12.80
CA TYR A 147 0.77 8.49 -12.36
C TYR A 147 0.72 9.13 -10.97
N MET A 148 1.65 8.75 -10.09
CA MET A 148 1.70 9.22 -8.71
C MET A 148 2.20 10.66 -8.53
N SER A 149 2.83 11.24 -9.56
CA SER A 149 3.30 12.63 -9.55
C SER A 149 2.20 13.66 -9.23
N LYS A 150 0.96 13.39 -9.66
CA LYS A 150 -0.19 14.29 -9.43
C LYS A 150 -0.63 14.38 -7.97
N TYR A 151 -0.27 13.38 -7.15
CA TYR A 151 -0.63 13.31 -5.73
C TYR A 151 0.44 13.90 -4.80
N LEU A 152 1.52 14.47 -5.35
CA LEU A 152 2.61 15.02 -4.53
C LEU A 152 2.09 16.02 -3.49
N ASN A 153 1.22 16.94 -3.91
CA ASN A 153 0.69 18.00 -3.03
C ASN A 153 -0.26 17.45 -1.95
N ASP A 154 -0.93 16.34 -2.20
CA ASP A 154 -1.84 15.70 -1.24
C ASP A 154 -1.06 14.85 -0.23
N ILE A 155 -0.05 14.12 -0.71
CA ILE A 155 0.73 13.17 0.10
C ILE A 155 1.74 13.90 0.98
N PHE A 156 2.40 14.94 0.46
CA PHE A 156 3.53 15.56 1.13
C PHE A 156 3.21 16.13 2.52
N PRO A 157 2.10 16.89 2.73
CA PRO A 157 1.74 17.39 4.05
C PRO A 157 1.45 16.27 5.07
N ILE A 158 0.76 15.22 4.62
CA ILE A 158 0.44 14.06 5.46
C ILE A 158 1.73 13.35 5.88
N MET A 159 2.62 13.10 4.92
CA MET A 159 3.89 12.44 5.20
C MET A 159 4.78 13.27 6.13
N LYS A 160 4.81 14.59 5.96
CA LYS A 160 5.53 15.47 6.89
C LYS A 160 5.03 15.31 8.33
N ASN A 161 3.71 15.31 8.53
CA ASN A 161 3.11 15.09 9.84
C ASN A 161 3.47 13.71 10.42
N VAL A 162 3.47 12.66 9.58
CA VAL A 162 3.88 11.30 9.99
C VAL A 162 5.36 11.25 10.41
N LEU A 163 6.24 12.00 9.75
CA LEU A 163 7.67 12.06 10.09
C LEU A 163 7.94 12.82 11.39
N GLU A 164 7.18 13.88 11.65
CA GLU A 164 7.28 14.69 12.87
C GLU A 164 6.63 14.01 14.09
N ASN A 165 5.71 13.06 13.87
CA ASN A 165 5.02 12.35 14.94
C ASN A 165 5.91 11.31 15.63
N VAL A 166 6.14 11.52 16.93
CA VAL A 166 6.99 10.66 17.78
C VAL A 166 6.38 9.28 18.01
N HIS A 167 5.05 9.17 17.98
CA HIS A 167 4.34 7.90 18.23
C HIS A 167 4.37 6.94 17.03
N VAL A 168 4.80 7.41 15.86
CA VAL A 168 4.93 6.57 14.66
C VAL A 168 6.19 5.71 14.77
N GLN A 169 6.06 4.42 14.44
CA GLN A 169 7.17 3.48 14.47
C GLN A 169 8.27 3.89 13.48
N PRO A 170 9.57 3.71 13.83
CA PRO A 170 10.68 4.10 12.96
C PRO A 170 10.62 3.47 11.57
N ASN A 171 10.22 2.20 11.48
CA ASN A 171 10.09 1.48 10.21
C ASN A 171 9.05 2.12 9.28
N ASP A 172 7.96 2.65 9.84
CA ASP A 172 6.91 3.29 9.06
C ASP A 172 7.35 4.68 8.59
N ARG A 173 8.09 5.44 9.40
CA ARG A 173 8.73 6.69 8.98
C ARG A 173 9.71 6.48 7.82
N ILE A 174 10.56 5.45 7.89
CA ILE A 174 11.47 5.07 6.79
C ILE A 174 10.68 4.69 5.53
N ARG A 175 9.55 3.99 5.68
CA ARG A 175 8.68 3.63 4.55
C ARG A 175 8.04 4.86 3.91
N CYS A 176 7.58 5.82 4.71
CA CYS A 176 7.04 7.10 4.26
C CYS A 176 8.08 7.94 3.52
N LEU A 177 9.32 8.00 4.03
CA LEU A 177 10.44 8.62 3.30
C LEU A 177 10.71 7.93 1.96
N SER A 178 10.65 6.60 1.91
CA SER A 178 10.79 5.86 0.64
C SER A 178 9.70 6.25 -0.36
N ILE A 179 8.45 6.39 0.10
CA ILE A 179 7.32 6.80 -0.73
C ILE A 179 7.58 8.19 -1.33
N ILE A 180 7.95 9.17 -0.51
CA ILE A 180 8.28 10.52 -0.97
C ILE A 180 9.41 10.46 -2.00
N GLY A 181 10.46 9.68 -1.75
CA GLY A 181 11.58 9.50 -2.68
C GLY A 181 11.14 8.96 -4.04
N TYR A 182 10.23 7.97 -4.07
CA TYR A 182 9.69 7.46 -5.33
C TYR A 182 8.88 8.51 -6.10
N ILE A 183 8.06 9.31 -5.42
CA ILE A 183 7.27 10.36 -6.07
C ILE A 183 8.20 11.45 -6.61
N LEU A 184 9.12 11.97 -5.79
CA LEU A 184 10.06 13.01 -6.20
C LEU A 184 10.96 12.58 -7.37
N SER A 185 11.25 11.28 -7.52
CA SER A 185 12.10 10.76 -8.60
C SER A 185 11.59 11.04 -10.03
N VAL A 186 10.32 11.40 -10.20
CA VAL A 186 9.72 11.75 -11.50
C VAL A 186 9.54 13.26 -11.73
N HIS A 187 9.92 14.11 -10.77
CA HIS A 187 9.79 15.56 -10.87
C HIS A 187 11.11 16.25 -11.30
N PRO A 188 11.04 17.48 -11.85
CA PRO A 188 12.23 18.28 -12.15
C PRO A 188 13.08 18.55 -10.91
N THR A 189 14.40 18.63 -11.11
CA THR A 189 15.40 18.80 -10.03
C THR A 189 15.08 19.93 -9.06
N LYS A 190 14.55 21.05 -9.55
CA LYS A 190 14.16 22.19 -8.70
C LYS A 190 13.12 21.79 -7.65
N ILE A 191 12.04 21.14 -8.08
CA ILE A 191 10.96 20.68 -7.19
C ILE A 191 11.52 19.67 -6.17
N VAL A 192 12.39 18.77 -6.63
CA VAL A 192 13.03 17.77 -5.77
C VAL A 192 13.85 18.43 -4.66
N ILE A 193 14.70 19.40 -5.00
CA ILE A 193 15.53 20.12 -4.02
C ILE A 193 14.65 20.88 -3.02
N ASP A 194 13.61 21.58 -3.49
CA ASP A 194 12.71 22.34 -2.62
C ASP A 194 12.04 21.45 -1.56
N HIS A 195 11.53 20.28 -1.96
CA HIS A 195 10.89 19.33 -1.05
C HIS A 195 11.88 18.60 -0.15
N LEU A 196 13.08 18.26 -0.66
CA LEU A 196 14.13 17.64 0.14
C LEU A 196 14.63 18.59 1.23
N ASN A 197 14.78 19.88 0.93
CA ASN A 197 15.18 20.88 1.92
C ASN A 197 14.18 20.94 3.08
N ILE A 198 12.88 20.89 2.79
CA ILE A 198 11.83 20.90 3.84
C ILE A 198 11.93 19.68 4.75
N ILE A 199 12.30 18.51 4.22
CA ILE A 199 12.38 17.26 5.00
C ILE A 199 13.72 17.11 5.73
N LEU A 200 14.83 17.37 5.03
CA LEU A 200 16.17 17.03 5.50
C LEU A 200 16.78 18.11 6.40
N VAL A 201 16.54 19.40 6.13
CA VAL A 201 17.15 20.48 6.90
C VAL A 201 16.78 20.40 8.40
N PRO A 202 15.51 20.15 8.79
CA PRO A 202 15.18 19.97 10.21
C PRO A 202 15.93 18.80 10.88
N GLU A 203 16.09 17.68 10.18
CA GLU A 203 16.78 16.51 10.70
C GLU A 203 18.30 16.72 10.81
N VAL A 204 18.90 17.40 9.83
CA VAL A 204 20.31 17.81 9.89
C VAL A 204 20.55 18.76 11.07
N ASN A 205 19.66 19.74 11.27
CA ASN A 205 19.77 20.66 12.41
C ASN A 205 19.65 19.93 13.75
N LYS A 206 18.72 18.97 13.87
CA LYS A 206 18.63 18.12 15.07
C LYS A 206 19.94 17.36 15.31
N LEU A 207 20.55 16.78 14.27
CA LEU A 207 21.83 16.07 14.40
C LEU A 207 22.96 17.01 14.84
N LEU A 208 23.03 18.23 14.30
CA LEU A 208 24.00 19.25 14.73
C LEU A 208 23.79 19.67 16.21
N ASP A 209 22.54 19.83 16.63
CA ASP A 209 22.19 20.11 18.03
C ASP A 209 22.57 18.95 18.96
N TYR A 210 22.44 17.70 18.51
CA TYR A 210 22.89 16.54 19.28
C TYR A 210 24.42 16.50 19.43
N LEU A 211 25.17 16.78 18.36
CA LEU A 211 26.63 16.79 18.37
C LEU A 211 27.20 17.89 19.29
N SER A 212 26.63 19.10 19.21
CA SER A 212 27.04 20.21 20.09
C SER A 212 26.74 19.97 21.58
N ARG A 213 25.75 19.12 21.91
CA ARG A 213 25.46 18.69 23.29
C ARG A 213 26.41 17.62 23.79
N THR A 214 26.88 16.72 22.92
CA THR A 214 27.85 15.67 23.31
C THR A 214 29.23 16.25 23.59
N ASP A 215 29.67 17.28 22.86
CA ASP A 215 30.95 17.95 23.11
C ASP A 215 31.00 18.65 24.47
N ASN A 216 29.86 19.20 24.94
CA ASN A 216 29.74 19.84 26.25
C ASN A 216 29.70 18.86 27.44
N ASN A 217 29.41 17.57 27.21
CA ASN A 217 29.35 16.55 28.25
C ASN A 217 30.65 15.75 28.41
N GLN A 218 31.65 15.96 27.55
CA GLN A 218 33.00 15.39 27.69
C GLN A 218 33.97 16.29 28.47
N VAL A 219 33.52 17.46 28.94
CA VAL A 219 34.33 18.45 29.69
C VAL A 219 33.93 18.51 31.18
N LYS A 220 33.49 17.40 31.78
CA LYS A 220 33.30 17.28 33.24
C LYS A 220 34.01 16.06 33.80
#